data_AF-A0A956QC50-F1
#
_entry.id   AF-A0A956QC50-F1
#
_cell.length_a   1.000
_cell.length_b   1.000
_cell.length_c   1.000
_cell.angle_alpha   90.00
_cell.angle_beta   90.00
_cell.angle_gamma   90.00
#
_symmetry.space_group_name_H-M   'P 1'
#
loop_
_entity.id
_entity.type
_entity.pdbx_description
1 polymer ?
#
loop_
_entity_poly.entity_id
_entity_poly.type
_entity_poly.pdbx_seq_one_letter_code
_entity_poly.pdbx_strand_id
1 'polypeptide(L)'
;MKVTRIATALIVSMLMGVTALASDGWEKDSRYNQLFNPATVKTLTGRILSVDRQAHLQAGMAPAVVAVLETEQGPVTVHVAPSWFAKYYRPQWNLQPGDEVEVTGSLVEFEGQPVLMASRGRKGDLSMVIRDQAGTPVWDIEATGF
;
A
#
# COMPACT_ATOMS: atom_id res chain seq x y z
N MET A 1 -24.38 -56.80 -41.26
CA MET A 1 -24.62 -56.48 -39.84
C MET A 1 -23.73 -55.29 -39.46
N LYS A 2 -24.34 -54.21 -38.97
CA LYS A 2 -23.67 -52.93 -38.68
C LYS A 2 -23.00 -52.99 -37.30
N VAL A 3 -21.72 -52.62 -37.22
CA VAL A 3 -20.99 -52.48 -35.96
C VAL A 3 -21.16 -51.04 -35.48
N THR A 4 -21.96 -50.83 -34.44
CA THR A 4 -22.20 -49.50 -33.87
C THR A 4 -21.09 -49.18 -32.87
N ARG A 5 -20.23 -48.21 -33.19
CA ARG A 5 -19.23 -47.66 -32.26
C ARG A 5 -19.94 -46.69 -31.31
N ILE A 6 -19.91 -47.00 -30.01
CA ILE A 6 -20.36 -46.07 -28.96
C ILE A 6 -19.18 -45.13 -28.68
N ALA A 7 -19.31 -43.87 -29.10
CA ALA A 7 -18.36 -42.82 -28.77
C ALA A 7 -18.80 -42.19 -27.43
N THR A 8 -18.08 -42.48 -26.36
CA THR A 8 -18.26 -41.81 -25.07
C THR A 8 -17.50 -40.49 -25.10
N ALA A 9 -18.20 -39.39 -25.36
CA ALA A 9 -17.65 -38.05 -25.25
C ALA A 9 -17.69 -37.61 -23.78
N LEU A 10 -16.53 -37.62 -23.12
CA LEU A 10 -16.35 -37.08 -21.78
C LEU A 10 -16.01 -35.59 -21.92
N ILE A 11 -17.02 -34.73 -21.89
CA ILE A 11 -16.83 -33.28 -21.86
C ILE A 11 -16.58 -32.89 -20.40
N VAL A 12 -15.31 -32.76 -20.03
CA VAL A 12 -14.92 -32.11 -18.77
C VAL A 12 -14.95 -30.60 -19.03
N SER A 13 -16.08 -29.97 -18.76
CA SER A 13 -16.16 -28.51 -18.69
C SER A 13 -15.47 -28.05 -17.42
N MET A 14 -14.18 -27.76 -17.52
CA MET A 14 -13.41 -27.08 -16.48
C MET A 14 -13.94 -25.65 -16.35
N LEU A 15 -14.80 -25.41 -15.36
CA LEU A 15 -15.09 -24.07 -14.87
C LEU A 15 -13.80 -23.55 -14.24
N MET A 16 -13.00 -22.80 -15.00
CA MET A 16 -12.06 -21.87 -14.40
C MET A 16 -12.91 -20.76 -13.77
N GLY A 17 -13.25 -20.94 -12.49
CA GLY A 17 -13.67 -19.84 -11.65
C GLY A 17 -12.52 -18.84 -11.66
N VAL A 18 -12.70 -17.71 -12.33
CA VAL A 18 -11.86 -16.53 -12.14
C VAL A 18 -12.12 -16.10 -10.70
N THR A 19 -11.33 -16.62 -9.76
CA THR A 19 -11.22 -16.00 -8.45
C THR A 19 -10.70 -14.61 -8.74
N ALA A 20 -11.58 -13.61 -8.65
CA ALA A 20 -11.12 -12.24 -8.48
C ALA A 20 -10.10 -12.30 -7.34
N LEU A 21 -8.83 -12.07 -7.65
CA LEU A 21 -7.81 -11.96 -6.63
C LEU A 21 -8.35 -10.93 -5.66
N ALA A 22 -8.52 -11.32 -4.40
CA ALA A 22 -9.05 -10.44 -3.38
C ALA A 22 -8.15 -9.20 -3.34
N SER A 23 -8.68 -8.09 -3.86
CA SER A 23 -7.99 -6.81 -3.84
C SER A 23 -7.80 -6.42 -2.37
N ASP A 24 -6.57 -6.05 -2.01
CA ASP A 24 -6.23 -5.65 -0.65
C ASP A 24 -6.42 -4.13 -0.44
N GLY A 25 -6.87 -3.43 -1.48
CA GLY A 25 -7.21 -2.02 -1.49
C GLY A 25 -6.01 -1.07 -1.61
N TRP A 26 -4.79 -1.61 -1.77
CA TRP A 26 -3.56 -0.82 -1.90
C TRP A 26 -3.02 -0.73 -3.32
N GLU A 27 -3.72 -1.29 -4.30
CA GLU A 27 -3.31 -1.32 -5.70
C GLU A 27 -3.33 0.09 -6.30
N LYS A 28 -2.56 0.32 -7.36
CA LYS A 28 -2.44 1.59 -8.08
C LYS A 28 -3.79 2.14 -8.54
N ASP A 29 -4.73 1.25 -8.90
CA ASP A 29 -6.04 1.61 -9.41
C ASP A 29 -7.11 1.70 -8.30
N SER A 30 -6.74 1.48 -7.03
CA SER A 30 -7.65 1.60 -5.89
C SER A 30 -8.12 3.05 -5.70
N ARG A 31 -9.34 3.23 -5.17
CA ARG A 31 -9.88 4.57 -4.84
C ARG A 31 -8.96 5.32 -3.87
N TYR A 32 -8.32 4.58 -2.97
CA TYR A 32 -7.39 5.14 -2.00
C TYR A 32 -6.11 5.69 -2.66
N ASN A 33 -5.46 4.91 -3.55
CA ASN A 33 -4.26 5.41 -4.23
C ASN A 33 -4.56 6.54 -5.22
N GLN A 34 -5.75 6.59 -5.80
CA GLN A 34 -6.18 7.70 -6.66
C GLN A 34 -6.25 9.05 -5.93
N LEU A 35 -6.22 9.07 -4.59
CA LEU A 35 -6.11 10.32 -3.82
C LEU A 35 -4.73 10.96 -3.96
N PHE A 36 -3.69 10.19 -4.28
CA PHE A 36 -2.34 10.71 -4.39
C PHE A 36 -2.26 11.81 -5.45
N ASN A 37 -1.77 12.98 -5.06
CA ASN A 37 -1.64 14.13 -5.92
C ASN A 37 -0.17 14.58 -5.98
N PRO A 38 0.51 14.41 -7.13
CA PRO A 38 1.90 14.85 -7.30
C PRO A 38 2.11 16.35 -7.03
N ALA A 39 1.09 17.19 -7.27
CA ALA A 39 1.18 18.62 -7.05
C ALA A 39 1.19 19.02 -5.56
N THR A 40 0.80 18.12 -4.65
CA THR A 40 0.81 18.36 -3.20
C THR A 40 1.94 17.63 -2.49
N VAL A 41 2.89 17.07 -3.25
CA VAL A 41 4.04 16.37 -2.68
C VAL A 41 4.96 17.35 -1.96
N LYS A 42 5.26 17.05 -0.70
CA LYS A 42 6.23 17.77 0.11
C LYS A 42 6.99 16.83 1.03
N THR A 43 8.13 17.32 1.52
CA THR A 43 8.94 16.64 2.53
C THR A 43 8.70 17.27 3.89
N LEU A 44 8.40 16.44 4.88
CA LEU A 44 8.28 16.83 6.28
C LEU A 44 9.36 16.12 7.09
N THR A 45 10.00 16.85 8.00
CA THR A 45 10.95 16.29 8.95
C THR A 45 10.35 16.39 10.34
N GLY A 46 10.55 15.37 11.17
CA GLY A 46 9.98 15.36 12.50
C GLY A 46 10.30 14.12 13.31
N ARG A 47 9.72 14.08 14.50
CA ARG A 47 9.85 12.95 15.43
C ARG A 47 8.56 12.13 15.46
N ILE A 48 8.67 10.81 15.37
CA ILE A 48 7.51 9.92 15.47
C ILE A 48 6.97 9.93 16.90
N LEU A 49 5.68 10.25 17.05
CA LEU A 49 4.98 10.19 18.34
C LEU A 49 4.38 8.80 18.59
N SER A 50 3.77 8.22 17.56
CA SER A 50 3.12 6.92 17.63
C SER A 50 3.15 6.21 16.29
N VAL A 51 3.04 4.89 16.32
CA VAL A 51 2.92 4.03 15.13
C VAL A 51 1.84 2.99 15.42
N ASP A 52 0.77 3.01 14.65
CA ASP A 52 -0.20 1.93 14.55
C ASP A 52 0.15 1.06 13.35
N ARG A 53 0.26 -0.26 13.55
CA ARG A 53 0.64 -1.23 12.52
C ARG A 53 -0.52 -2.11 12.10
N GLN A 54 -1.71 -1.89 12.66
CA GLN A 54 -2.93 -2.63 12.36
C GLN A 54 -4.09 -1.66 12.06
N ALA A 55 -3.78 -0.43 11.67
CA ALA A 55 -4.78 0.58 11.36
C ALA A 55 -5.62 0.13 10.16
N HIS A 56 -6.94 0.18 10.29
CA HIS A 56 -7.86 -0.11 9.20
C HIS A 56 -8.36 1.20 8.61
N LEU A 57 -7.84 1.59 7.44
CA LEU A 57 -8.18 2.87 6.81
C LEU A 57 -9.61 2.86 6.25
N GLN A 58 -10.01 1.79 5.56
CA GLN A 58 -11.37 1.62 5.04
C GLN A 58 -11.78 0.14 5.09
N ALA A 59 -13.09 -0.11 5.06
CA ALA A 59 -13.61 -1.48 4.99
C ALA A 59 -13.08 -2.20 3.74
N GLY A 60 -12.59 -3.43 3.92
CA GLY A 60 -12.04 -4.26 2.85
C GLY A 60 -10.57 -3.99 2.50
N MET A 61 -9.96 -2.92 3.03
CA MET A 61 -8.52 -2.70 2.88
C MET A 61 -7.72 -3.57 3.85
N ALA A 62 -6.57 -4.08 3.40
CA ALA A 62 -5.57 -4.67 4.28
C ALA A 62 -5.06 -3.62 5.29
N PRO A 63 -4.65 -4.05 6.51
CA PRO A 63 -4.16 -3.12 7.52
C PRO A 63 -3.00 -2.26 7.05
N ALA A 64 -2.94 -1.04 7.57
CA ALA A 64 -1.93 -0.04 7.30
C ALA A 64 -0.93 0.09 8.44
N VAL A 65 0.27 0.57 8.10
CA VAL A 65 1.12 1.30 9.02
C VAL A 65 0.75 2.78 8.94
N VAL A 66 0.25 3.32 10.06
CA VAL A 66 -0.03 4.74 10.24
C VAL A 66 0.88 5.27 11.34
N ALA A 67 1.51 6.41 11.10
CA ALA A 67 2.35 7.08 12.09
C ALA A 67 1.86 8.50 12.34
N VAL A 68 2.06 9.00 13.55
CA VAL A 68 1.90 10.43 13.86
C VAL A 68 3.28 11.05 13.95
N LEU A 69 3.55 12.02 13.08
CA LEU A 69 4.82 12.72 12.99
C LEU A 69 4.66 14.11 13.63
N GLU A 70 5.43 14.40 14.68
CA GLU A 70 5.53 15.75 15.22
C GLU A 70 6.46 16.58 14.33
N THR A 71 5.91 17.61 13.70
CA THR A 71 6.64 18.57 12.87
C THR A 71 6.68 19.94 13.54
N GLU A 72 7.43 20.89 12.99
CA GLU A 72 7.43 22.28 13.50
C GLU A 72 6.03 22.95 13.44
N GLN A 73 5.16 22.48 12.55
CA GLN A 73 3.81 23.00 12.35
C GLN A 73 2.76 22.22 13.16
N GLY A 74 3.20 21.27 13.99
CA GLY A 74 2.36 20.37 14.78
C GLY A 74 2.30 18.95 14.22
N PRO A 75 1.45 18.09 14.82
CA PRO A 75 1.36 16.68 14.47
C PRO A 75 0.69 16.47 13.11
N VAL A 76 1.26 15.57 12.31
CA VAL A 76 0.74 15.15 11.01
C VAL A 76 0.54 13.64 10.98
N THR A 77 -0.66 13.20 10.59
CA THR A 77 -0.94 11.78 10.34
C THR A 77 -0.32 11.36 9.02
N VAL A 78 0.49 10.32 9.05
CA VAL A 78 1.19 9.76 7.89
C VAL A 78 0.67 8.36 7.61
N HIS A 79 0.08 8.17 6.44
CA HIS A 79 -0.23 6.83 5.93
C HIS A 79 1.00 6.30 5.20
N VAL A 80 1.67 5.31 5.80
CA VAL A 80 2.97 4.85 5.33
C VAL A 80 2.79 3.84 4.19
N ALA A 81 2.35 2.63 4.52
CA ALA A 81 2.26 1.50 3.59
C ALA A 81 1.32 0.43 4.17
N PRO A 82 0.89 -0.56 3.37
CA PRO A 82 0.27 -1.76 3.93
C PRO A 82 1.19 -2.43 4.96
N SER A 83 0.61 -2.97 6.02
CA SER A 83 1.35 -3.60 7.12
C SER A 83 2.14 -4.82 6.67
N TRP A 84 1.61 -5.58 5.72
CA TRP A 84 2.32 -6.73 5.16
C TRP A 84 3.58 -6.28 4.40
N PHE A 85 3.53 -5.16 3.68
CA PHE A 85 4.68 -4.65 2.92
C PHE A 85 5.79 -4.20 3.86
N ALA A 86 5.43 -3.39 4.87
CA ALA A 86 6.38 -2.94 5.89
C ALA A 86 7.00 -4.12 6.66
N LYS A 87 6.20 -5.15 6.97
CA LYS A 87 6.65 -6.32 7.74
C LYS A 87 7.59 -7.24 6.94
N TYR A 88 7.24 -7.57 5.70
CA TYR A 88 7.94 -8.63 4.96
C TYR A 88 8.97 -8.09 3.97
N TYR A 89 8.75 -6.92 3.38
CA TYR A 89 9.60 -6.38 2.31
C TYR A 89 10.50 -5.24 2.76
N ARG A 90 10.16 -4.55 3.86
CA ARG A 90 10.96 -3.44 4.41
C ARG A 90 11.17 -3.54 5.94
N PRO A 91 11.54 -4.71 6.50
CA PRO A 91 11.63 -4.90 7.95
C PRO A 91 12.69 -4.02 8.63
N GLN A 92 13.75 -3.64 7.91
CA GLN A 92 14.76 -2.70 8.39
C GLN A 92 14.20 -1.28 8.62
N TRP A 93 13.05 -0.95 8.01
CA TRP A 93 12.32 0.30 8.21
C TRP A 93 11.37 0.26 9.41
N ASN A 94 11.77 -0.39 10.49
CA ASN A 94 10.93 -0.52 11.67
C ASN A 94 10.82 0.83 12.40
N LEU A 95 9.79 1.63 12.08
CA LEU A 95 9.51 2.91 12.73
C LEU A 95 9.09 2.74 14.19
N GLN A 96 9.63 3.55 15.08
CA GLN A 96 9.33 3.54 16.50
C GLN A 96 9.05 4.95 17.02
N PRO A 97 8.20 5.10 18.06
CA PRO A 97 8.10 6.35 18.81
C PRO A 97 9.49 6.86 19.23
N GLY A 98 9.76 8.13 18.99
CA GLY A 98 11.05 8.75 19.23
C GLY A 98 12.01 8.77 18.04
N ASP A 99 11.77 7.97 16.98
CA ASP A 99 12.57 8.04 15.76
C ASP A 99 12.48 9.43 15.12
N GLU A 100 13.64 9.98 14.73
CA GLU A 100 13.72 11.13 13.84
C GLU A 100 13.70 10.67 12.38
N VAL A 101 12.79 11.24 11.59
CA VAL A 101 12.57 10.84 10.21
C VAL A 101 12.34 12.03 9.30
N GLU A 102 12.61 11.81 8.03
CA GLU A 102 12.21 12.68 6.93
C GLU A 102 11.25 11.88 6.04
N VAL A 103 10.06 12.41 5.79
CA VAL A 103 9.02 11.75 5.01
C VAL A 103 8.60 12.65 3.86
N THR A 104 8.78 12.16 2.63
CA THR A 104 8.20 12.77 1.44
C THR A 104 6.87 12.10 1.14
N GLY A 105 5.83 12.88 0.88
CA GLY A 105 4.51 12.35 0.55
C GLY A 105 3.57 13.40 0.00
N SER A 106 2.44 12.94 -0.55
CA SER A 106 1.35 13.80 -1.03
C SER A 106 0.44 14.16 0.14
N LEU A 107 0.18 15.46 0.35
CA LEU A 107 -0.83 15.91 1.31
C LEU A 107 -2.21 15.82 0.63
N VAL A 108 -3.10 15.01 1.20
CA VAL A 108 -4.43 14.74 0.65
C VAL A 108 -5.49 14.85 1.73
N GLU A 109 -6.74 14.96 1.32
CA GLU A 109 -7.88 14.78 2.22
C GLU A 109 -8.32 13.32 2.21
N PHE A 110 -8.39 12.71 3.39
CA PHE A 110 -8.89 11.35 3.59
C PHE A 110 -9.92 11.38 4.73
N GLU A 111 -11.16 10.97 4.43
CA GLU A 111 -12.28 11.01 5.38
C GLU A 111 -12.47 12.38 6.07
N GLY A 112 -12.28 13.46 5.30
CA GLY A 112 -12.42 14.83 5.79
C GLY A 112 -11.26 15.32 6.67
N GLN A 113 -10.16 14.58 6.74
CA GLN A 113 -8.95 14.95 7.49
C GLN A 113 -7.73 15.03 6.58
N PRO A 114 -6.82 16.01 6.79
CA PRO A 114 -5.57 16.07 6.05
C PRO A 114 -4.63 14.96 6.50
N VAL A 115 -4.11 14.18 5.55
CA VAL A 115 -3.12 13.11 5.79
C VAL A 115 -1.97 13.22 4.80
N LEU A 116 -0.78 12.80 5.22
CA LEU A 116 0.36 12.64 4.32
C LEU A 116 0.42 11.20 3.82
N MET A 117 0.13 10.98 2.54
CA MET A 117 0.37 9.71 1.87
C MET A 117 1.85 9.58 1.50
N ALA A 118 2.60 8.75 2.22
CA ALA A 118 4.05 8.67 2.07
C ALA A 118 4.46 8.08 0.71
N SER A 119 5.40 8.72 0.02
CA SER A 119 6.06 8.20 -1.19
C SER A 119 7.51 7.77 -0.92
N ARG A 120 8.19 8.42 0.04
CA ARG A 120 9.54 8.06 0.49
C ARG A 120 9.71 8.36 1.98
N GLY A 121 10.51 7.54 2.68
CA GLY A 121 10.98 7.81 4.04
C GLY A 121 12.51 7.73 4.15
N ARG A 122 13.08 8.56 5.03
CA ARG A 122 14.48 8.53 5.48
C ARG A 122 14.56 8.43 7.02
N LYS A 123 15.44 7.60 7.57
CA LYS A 123 15.71 7.39 9.00
C LYS A 123 17.19 7.03 9.14
N GLY A 124 17.99 7.99 9.62
CA GLY A 124 19.45 7.89 9.54
C GLY A 124 19.90 7.70 8.08
N ASP A 125 20.68 6.65 7.84
CA ASP A 125 21.19 6.27 6.51
C ASP A 125 20.26 5.36 5.73
N LEU A 126 19.22 4.83 6.38
CA LEU A 126 18.24 4.02 5.68
C LEU A 126 17.38 4.97 4.83
N SER A 127 17.01 4.53 3.63
CA SER A 127 15.92 5.11 2.85
C SER A 127 14.95 4.04 2.34
N MET A 128 13.68 4.40 2.18
CA MET A 128 12.63 3.52 1.67
C MET A 128 11.77 4.27 0.65
N VAL A 129 11.67 3.75 -0.56
CA VAL A 129 10.68 4.19 -1.57
C VAL A 129 9.42 3.35 -1.40
N ILE A 130 8.27 4.02 -1.35
CA ILE A 130 6.93 3.44 -1.14
C ILE A 130 6.09 3.60 -2.41
N ARG A 131 6.17 4.78 -3.04
CA ARG A 131 5.49 5.13 -4.29
C ARG A 131 6.47 5.82 -5.23
N ASP A 132 6.26 5.68 -6.54
CA ASP A 132 6.99 6.45 -7.54
C ASP A 132 6.53 7.92 -7.59
N GLN A 133 7.03 8.69 -8.56
CA GLN A 133 6.67 10.10 -8.73
C GLN A 133 5.19 10.32 -9.13
N ALA A 134 4.56 9.34 -9.76
CA ALA A 134 3.16 9.38 -10.16
C ALA A 134 2.22 8.86 -9.04
N GLY A 135 2.76 8.32 -7.96
CA GLY A 135 1.98 7.73 -6.87
C GLY A 135 1.78 6.22 -6.99
N THR A 136 2.34 5.58 -8.02
CA THR A 136 2.25 4.13 -8.21
C THR A 136 2.99 3.44 -7.07
N PRO A 137 2.32 2.55 -6.32
CA PRO A 137 2.97 1.82 -5.24
C PRO A 137 4.02 0.85 -5.77
N VAL A 138 5.13 0.70 -5.04
CA VAL A 138 6.21 -0.21 -5.44
C VAL A 138 5.83 -1.68 -5.40
N TRP A 139 4.83 -2.06 -4.60
CA TRP A 139 4.37 -3.45 -4.56
C TRP A 139 3.62 -3.90 -5.82
N ASP A 140 2.99 -2.98 -6.55
CA ASP A 140 2.41 -3.30 -7.86
C ASP A 140 3.50 -3.50 -8.93
N ILE A 141 4.62 -2.78 -8.78
CA ILE A 141 5.78 -2.91 -9.68
C ILE A 141 6.48 -4.24 -9.42
N GLU A 142 6.68 -4.63 -8.17
CA GLU A 142 7.23 -5.95 -7.81
C GLU A 142 6.30 -7.10 -8.26
N ALA A 143 4.97 -6.93 -8.22
CA ALA A 143 4.01 -7.94 -8.66
C ALA A 143 3.96 -8.15 -10.19
N THR A 144 4.38 -7.16 -10.98
CA THR A 144 4.41 -7.22 -12.46
C THR A 144 5.76 -7.67 -13.03
N GLY A 145 6.72 -8.01 -12.15
CA GLY A 145 8.09 -8.40 -12.50
C GLY A 145 8.39 -9.91 -12.49
N PHE A 146 7.38 -10.78 -12.62
CA PHE A 146 7.55 -12.25 -12.73
C PHE A 146 7.20 -12.75 -14.13
#